data_AF-A0A7W6E4D0-F1
#
_entry.id   AF-A0A7W6E4D0-F1
#
_cell.length_a   1.000
_cell.length_b   1.000
_cell.length_c   1.000
_cell.angle_alpha   90.00
_cell.angle_beta   90.00
_cell.angle_gamma   90.00
#
_symmetry.space_group_name_H-M   'P 1'
#
loop_
_entity.id
_entity.type
_entity.pdbx_description
1 polymer ?
#
loop_
_entity_poly.entity_id
_entity_poly.type
_entity_poly.pdbx_seq_one_letter_code
_entity_poly.pdbx_strand_id
1 'polypeptide(L)'
;MNKYSTALTLCAALAVTMPAVAFAQTAAPETVAPETAPAAEPTAPAASNSIDEQLSFAETEVGKPYTRETIGAWEMRCLKVEQGEEPCQMYQLLDDGEGAPIAEVSMFRLPDGGKAVAGATIIVPLETALNAQFSVQVDGDKARRYPYSFCNPVGCYVRLGLTAADVAAFKRGKEATMVIVPAMAPDQKIDLKLSLAGFTASYDKVSVLEQ
;
A
#
# COMPACT_ATOMS: atom_id res chain seq x y z
N MET A 1 27.01 -42.52 16.16
CA MET A 1 28.37 -42.65 16.74
C MET A 1 29.35 -42.82 15.57
N ASN A 2 30.59 -42.32 15.71
CA ASN A 2 31.59 -41.89 14.68
C ASN A 2 31.41 -40.39 14.38
N LYS A 3 32.04 -39.41 15.05
CA LYS A 3 33.35 -39.25 15.73
C LYS A 3 34.58 -39.37 14.82
N TYR A 4 35.58 -38.54 15.16
CA TYR A 4 36.86 -38.21 14.51
C TYR A 4 36.74 -37.18 13.39
N SER A 5 37.53 -36.11 13.28
CA SER A 5 38.52 -35.38 14.11
C SER A 5 39.19 -34.43 13.11
N THR A 6 39.22 -33.12 13.31
CA THR A 6 40.34 -32.35 13.89
C THR A 6 41.54 -32.16 12.93
N ALA A 7 42.07 -30.92 12.94
CA ALA A 7 43.37 -30.44 12.42
C ALA A 7 43.36 -29.86 10.98
N LEU A 8 44.08 -28.78 10.63
CA LEU A 8 44.84 -27.74 11.33
C LEU A 8 45.30 -26.74 10.25
N THR A 9 45.12 -25.44 10.51
CA THR A 9 45.93 -24.25 10.18
C THR A 9 46.91 -24.25 8.97
N LEU A 10 46.84 -23.22 8.09
CA LEU A 10 48.02 -22.42 7.72
C LEU A 10 47.67 -21.07 7.03
N CYS A 11 48.45 -20.06 7.40
CA CYS A 11 48.39 -18.64 7.08
C CYS A 11 48.65 -18.27 5.61
N ALA A 12 48.00 -17.21 5.12
CA ALA A 12 48.60 -16.27 4.18
C ALA A 12 48.02 -14.87 4.39
N ALA A 13 48.80 -14.00 5.02
CA ALA A 13 48.55 -12.57 5.10
C ALA A 13 48.92 -11.91 3.76
N LEU A 14 48.00 -11.16 3.16
CA LEU A 14 48.32 -10.14 2.15
C LEU A 14 47.89 -8.78 2.69
N ALA A 15 48.87 -7.95 3.00
CA ALA A 15 48.71 -6.54 3.33
C ALA A 15 49.11 -5.71 2.10
N VAL A 16 48.19 -4.91 1.53
CA VAL A 16 48.53 -3.80 0.60
C VAL A 16 47.48 -2.67 0.70
N THR A 17 47.87 -1.63 1.47
CA THR A 17 47.69 -0.17 1.29
C THR A 17 46.35 0.47 0.91
N MET A 18 45.83 1.29 1.84
CA MET A 18 44.90 2.42 1.62
C MET A 18 45.65 3.69 1.13
N PRO A 19 45.04 4.55 0.29
CA PRO A 19 45.32 5.97 0.27
C PRO A 19 44.31 6.75 1.12
N ALA A 20 44.82 7.49 2.10
CA ALA A 20 44.07 8.47 2.86
C ALA A 20 43.78 9.71 1.99
N VAL A 21 42.52 10.12 1.91
CA VAL A 21 42.13 11.43 1.39
C VAL A 21 41.73 12.30 2.58
N ALA A 22 42.63 13.18 2.98
CA ALA A 22 42.39 14.19 3.99
C ALA A 22 41.78 15.44 3.33
N PHE A 23 40.51 15.72 3.61
CA PHE A 23 39.95 17.06 3.47
C PHE A 23 39.89 17.69 4.86
N ALA A 24 40.85 18.56 5.13
CA ALA A 24 40.81 19.47 6.26
C ALA A 24 40.00 20.70 5.84
N GLN A 25 38.82 20.88 6.43
CA GLN A 25 38.07 22.14 6.34
C GLN A 25 37.76 22.59 7.78
N THR A 26 38.62 23.48 8.26
CA THR A 26 38.46 24.17 9.54
C THR A 26 37.32 25.18 9.40
N ALA A 27 36.20 24.92 10.06
CA ALA A 27 35.18 25.92 10.34
C ALA A 27 35.16 26.16 11.86
N ALA A 28 35.44 27.40 12.24
CA ALA A 28 35.45 27.87 13.63
C ALA A 28 34.04 27.84 14.23
N PRO A 29 33.89 27.65 15.57
CA PRO A 29 32.60 27.77 16.22
C PRO A 29 32.34 29.25 16.57
N GLU A 30 31.42 29.90 15.88
CA GLU A 30 30.87 31.17 16.35
C GLU A 30 29.83 30.88 17.45
N THR A 31 30.18 31.31 18.65
CA THR A 31 29.31 31.36 19.82
C THR A 31 28.52 32.66 19.74
N VAL A 32 27.20 32.61 19.72
CA VAL A 32 26.36 33.79 19.97
C VAL A 32 25.27 33.43 20.96
N ALA A 33 25.35 34.06 22.14
CA ALA A 33 24.36 34.05 23.21
C ALA A 33 23.17 34.99 22.85
N PRO A 34 22.00 34.86 23.50
CA PRO A 34 20.77 35.49 23.06
C PRO A 34 20.61 36.92 23.61
N GLU A 35 20.02 37.81 22.83
CA GLU A 35 19.60 39.14 23.29
C GLU A 35 18.11 39.39 22.98
N THR A 36 17.44 39.96 23.97
CA THR A 36 16.00 40.12 24.16
C THR A 36 15.44 41.34 23.40
N ALA A 37 14.15 41.24 23.01
CA ALA A 37 13.30 42.19 22.27
C ALA A 37 13.23 43.64 22.81
N PRO A 38 12.64 44.61 22.07
CA PRO A 38 11.18 44.84 22.18
C PRO A 38 10.45 45.28 20.89
N ALA A 39 9.11 45.24 21.00
CA ALA A 39 8.07 45.41 19.99
C ALA A 39 7.81 46.84 19.46
N ALA A 40 7.22 46.93 18.26
CA ALA A 40 6.28 47.99 17.86
C ALA A 40 5.39 47.56 16.65
N GLU A 41 4.08 47.48 16.87
CA GLU A 41 2.97 47.48 15.89
C GLU A 41 2.57 48.95 15.55
N PRO A 42 1.57 49.28 14.69
CA PRO A 42 0.77 48.52 13.70
C PRO A 42 0.57 49.24 12.34
N THR A 43 0.28 48.51 11.25
CA THR A 43 -0.54 49.05 10.14
C THR A 43 -1.31 47.94 9.41
N ALA A 44 -2.64 48.00 9.45
CA ALA A 44 -3.56 47.34 8.53
C ALA A 44 -4.28 48.42 7.68
N PRO A 45 -5.10 48.13 6.65
CA PRO A 45 -5.49 46.84 6.06
C PRO A 45 -5.42 46.84 4.50
N ALA A 46 -5.35 45.67 3.85
CA ALA A 46 -5.85 45.52 2.48
C ALA A 46 -6.08 44.05 2.09
N ALA A 47 -7.29 43.82 1.57
CA ALA A 47 -7.69 42.68 0.74
C ALA A 47 -7.65 41.29 1.38
N SER A 48 -8.66 41.03 2.22
CA SER A 48 -9.24 39.70 2.36
C SER A 48 -9.81 39.25 1.02
N ASN A 49 -8.97 38.73 0.13
CA ASN A 49 -9.44 37.82 -0.90
C ASN A 49 -9.74 36.52 -0.15
N SER A 50 -11.00 36.34 0.23
CA SER A 50 -11.54 35.13 0.83
C SER A 50 -11.26 33.94 -0.09
N ILE A 51 -10.17 33.24 0.23
CA ILE A 51 -9.75 31.97 -0.37
C ILE A 51 -10.83 30.88 -0.16
N ASP A 52 -11.75 31.11 0.79
CA ASP A 52 -12.88 30.24 1.12
C ASP A 52 -13.96 30.11 0.03
N GLU A 53 -14.08 31.05 -0.91
CA GLU A 53 -15.08 30.94 -2.01
C GLU A 53 -14.52 30.21 -3.25
N GLN A 54 -13.21 29.90 -3.27
CA GLN A 54 -12.54 29.11 -4.30
C GLN A 54 -12.35 27.64 -3.94
N LEU A 55 -12.93 27.17 -2.82
CA LEU A 55 -13.25 25.77 -2.60
C LEU A 55 -14.45 25.35 -3.47
N SER A 56 -14.41 25.75 -4.74
CA SER A 56 -15.33 25.31 -5.77
C SER A 56 -15.41 23.81 -5.69
N PHE A 57 -16.63 23.29 -5.61
CA PHE A 57 -16.96 21.92 -5.95
C PHE A 57 -16.26 21.60 -7.28
N ALA A 58 -15.09 20.97 -7.20
CA ALA A 58 -14.40 20.50 -8.39
C ALA A 58 -15.26 19.38 -8.94
N GLU A 59 -16.07 19.71 -9.94
CA GLU A 59 -16.79 18.71 -10.71
C GLU A 59 -15.76 17.74 -11.27
N THR A 60 -15.88 16.45 -10.96
CA THR A 60 -14.91 15.45 -11.40
C THR A 60 -14.91 15.41 -12.94
N GLU A 61 -13.76 15.65 -13.54
CA GLU A 61 -13.59 15.61 -14.99
C GLU A 61 -13.84 14.20 -15.55
N VAL A 62 -14.43 14.12 -16.74
CA VAL A 62 -14.63 12.87 -17.48
C VAL A 62 -13.31 12.12 -17.62
N GLY A 63 -13.34 10.81 -17.37
CA GLY A 63 -12.18 9.92 -17.43
C GLY A 63 -11.32 9.94 -16.16
N LYS A 64 -11.68 10.69 -15.12
CA LYS A 64 -10.99 10.66 -13.83
C LYS A 64 -11.68 9.75 -12.82
N PRO A 65 -10.91 9.00 -12.02
CA PRO A 65 -11.47 8.27 -10.89
C PRO A 65 -11.87 9.25 -9.78
N TYR A 66 -12.95 8.95 -9.07
CA TYR A 66 -13.36 9.67 -7.87
C TYR A 66 -14.00 8.73 -6.86
N THR A 67 -13.99 9.10 -5.58
CA THR A 67 -14.69 8.35 -4.53
C THR A 67 -16.14 8.83 -4.47
N ARG A 68 -17.09 7.96 -4.84
CA ARG A 68 -18.53 8.27 -4.82
C ARG A 68 -19.09 8.26 -3.41
N GLU A 69 -18.71 7.26 -2.62
CA GLU A 69 -19.13 7.11 -1.23
C GLU A 69 -18.14 6.22 -0.47
N THR A 70 -18.17 6.28 0.86
CA THR A 70 -17.41 5.39 1.74
C THR A 70 -18.37 4.59 2.60
N ILE A 71 -18.20 3.27 2.64
CA ILE A 71 -19.06 2.33 3.35
C ILE A 71 -18.19 1.49 4.28
N GLY A 72 -18.25 1.79 5.58
CA GLY A 72 -17.35 1.19 6.56
C GLY A 72 -15.89 1.53 6.22
N ALA A 73 -15.07 0.50 5.98
CA ALA A 73 -13.66 0.65 5.63
C ALA A 73 -13.40 0.71 4.10
N TRP A 74 -14.45 0.75 3.28
CA TRP A 74 -14.32 0.64 1.82
C TRP A 74 -14.75 1.93 1.13
N GLU A 75 -13.89 2.42 0.23
CA GLU A 75 -14.21 3.50 -0.69
C GLU A 75 -14.81 2.92 -1.98
N MET A 76 -15.94 3.46 -2.42
CA MET A 76 -16.50 3.18 -3.74
C MET A 76 -15.86 4.11 -4.76
N ARG A 77 -14.82 3.65 -5.46
CA ARG A 77 -14.10 4.41 -6.48
C ARG A 77 -14.71 4.15 -7.85
N CYS A 78 -15.22 5.20 -8.47
CA CYS A 78 -15.90 5.17 -9.77
C CYS A 78 -15.12 5.97 -10.81
N LEU A 79 -15.27 5.62 -12.09
CA LEU A 79 -14.73 6.39 -13.20
C LEU A 79 -15.82 7.31 -13.76
N LYS A 80 -15.57 8.62 -13.81
CA LYS A 80 -16.49 9.57 -14.44
C LYS A 80 -16.59 9.29 -15.94
N VAL A 81 -17.80 9.14 -16.47
CA VAL A 81 -18.07 9.00 -17.91
C VAL A 81 -19.00 10.10 -18.41
N GLU A 82 -19.01 10.36 -19.72
CA GLU A 82 -19.88 11.39 -20.32
C GLU A 82 -21.37 11.01 -20.23
N GLN A 83 -21.69 9.74 -20.48
CA GLN A 83 -23.05 9.20 -20.49
C GLN A 83 -23.04 7.73 -20.06
N GLY A 84 -24.15 7.29 -19.45
CA GLY A 84 -24.35 5.91 -19.03
C GLY A 84 -23.96 5.65 -17.58
N GLU A 85 -23.89 4.36 -17.23
CA GLU A 85 -23.52 3.92 -15.89
C GLU A 85 -22.00 4.01 -15.70
N GLU A 86 -21.57 4.76 -14.70
CA GLU A 86 -20.17 4.88 -14.33
C GLU A 86 -19.68 3.59 -13.64
N PRO A 87 -18.61 2.94 -14.14
CA PRO A 87 -18.09 1.74 -13.53
C PRO A 87 -17.43 2.04 -12.19
N CYS A 88 -17.77 1.25 -11.18
CA CYS A 88 -17.27 1.40 -9.81
C CYS A 88 -16.63 0.10 -9.31
N GLN A 89 -15.55 0.27 -8.55
CA GLN A 89 -14.91 -0.78 -7.77
C GLN A 89 -14.86 -0.35 -6.30
N MET A 90 -14.85 -1.31 -5.39
CA MET A 90 -14.58 -1.01 -3.98
C MET A 90 -13.08 -1.09 -3.73
N TYR A 91 -12.59 -0.19 -2.89
CA TYR A 91 -11.17 0.04 -2.67
C TYR A 91 -10.86 0.15 -1.17
N GLN A 92 -9.70 -0.36 -0.75
CA GLN A 92 -9.11 -0.10 0.56
C GLN A 92 -7.60 0.05 0.43
N LEU A 93 -7.07 1.13 1.00
CA LEU A 93 -5.63 1.33 1.21
C LEU A 93 -5.25 0.72 2.55
N LEU A 94 -4.14 0.01 2.60
CA LEU A 94 -3.66 -0.70 3.78
C LEU A 94 -2.35 -0.10 4.22
N ASP A 95 -2.17 -0.04 5.53
CA ASP A 95 -0.97 0.47 6.17
C ASP A 95 -0.25 -0.61 6.98
N ASP A 96 0.91 -0.24 7.51
CA ASP A 96 1.75 -1.06 8.39
C ASP A 96 1.28 -1.06 9.87
N GLY A 97 0.13 -0.48 10.18
CA GLY A 97 -0.38 -0.26 11.53
C GLY A 97 0.08 1.06 12.16
N GLU A 98 1.09 1.72 11.60
CA GLU A 98 1.59 3.03 12.01
C GLU A 98 1.12 4.15 11.04
N GLY A 99 0.31 3.80 10.05
CA GLY A 99 -0.31 4.71 9.08
C GLY A 99 0.49 4.93 7.80
N ALA A 100 1.61 4.24 7.60
CA ALA A 100 2.34 4.30 6.34
C ALA A 100 1.69 3.35 5.31
N PRO A 101 1.30 3.82 4.12
CA PRO A 101 0.63 2.98 3.12
C PRO A 101 1.58 1.94 2.55
N ILE A 102 1.15 0.67 2.57
CA ILE A 102 1.93 -0.48 2.10
C ILE A 102 1.30 -1.14 0.88
N ALA A 103 -0.01 -1.34 0.87
CA ALA A 103 -0.68 -2.05 -0.22
C ALA A 103 -2.08 -1.52 -0.45
N GLU A 104 -2.62 -1.79 -1.62
CA GLU A 104 -4.00 -1.45 -1.94
C GLU A 104 -4.75 -2.64 -2.53
N VAL A 105 -6.05 -2.69 -2.23
CA VAL A 105 -6.96 -3.72 -2.73
C VAL A 105 -8.10 -3.03 -3.44
N SER A 106 -8.38 -3.48 -4.67
CA SER A 106 -9.59 -3.11 -5.38
C SER A 106 -10.35 -4.35 -5.84
N MET A 107 -11.68 -4.28 -5.86
CA MET A 107 -12.53 -5.41 -6.23
C MET A 107 -13.77 -4.98 -7.01
N PHE A 108 -14.17 -5.84 -7.95
CA PHE A 108 -15.32 -5.68 -8.83
C PHE A 108 -16.02 -7.03 -9.04
N ARG A 109 -17.26 -7.01 -9.54
CA ARG A 109 -18.00 -8.23 -9.88
C ARG A 109 -17.69 -8.67 -11.30
N LEU A 110 -17.71 -9.97 -11.53
CA LEU A 110 -17.55 -10.56 -12.86
C LEU A 110 -18.90 -10.99 -13.43
N PRO A 111 -19.06 -11.03 -14.77
CA PRO A 111 -20.23 -11.62 -15.39
C PRO A 111 -20.44 -13.08 -14.99
N ASP A 112 -21.68 -13.54 -15.05
CA ASP A 112 -22.01 -14.94 -14.79
C ASP A 112 -21.38 -15.88 -15.84
N GLY A 113 -21.23 -17.15 -15.47
CA GLY A 113 -20.71 -18.22 -16.34
C GLY A 113 -19.25 -18.60 -16.06
N GLY A 114 -18.53 -17.82 -15.25
CA GLY A 114 -17.21 -18.16 -14.72
C GLY A 114 -17.27 -18.92 -13.39
N LYS A 115 -16.13 -19.56 -13.02
CA LYS A 115 -15.94 -20.08 -11.65
C LYS A 115 -15.78 -18.96 -10.61
N ALA A 116 -15.17 -17.85 -11.03
CA ALA A 116 -15.03 -16.66 -10.22
C ALA A 116 -16.22 -15.74 -10.47
N VAL A 117 -16.81 -15.22 -9.39
CA VAL A 117 -17.92 -14.26 -9.41
C VAL A 117 -17.44 -12.83 -9.10
N ALA A 118 -16.19 -12.68 -8.69
CA ALA A 118 -15.54 -11.40 -8.47
C ALA A 118 -14.06 -11.44 -8.83
N GLY A 119 -13.57 -10.30 -9.30
CA GLY A 119 -12.15 -10.05 -9.54
C GLY A 119 -11.63 -9.09 -8.48
N ALA A 120 -10.44 -9.35 -7.95
CA ALA A 120 -9.74 -8.39 -7.11
C ALA A 120 -8.31 -8.19 -7.59
N THR A 121 -7.83 -6.95 -7.51
CA THR A 121 -6.44 -6.58 -7.77
C THR A 121 -5.83 -6.09 -6.48
N ILE A 122 -4.66 -6.64 -6.15
CA ILE A 122 -3.86 -6.20 -5.02
C ILE A 122 -2.54 -5.71 -5.58
N ILE A 123 -2.13 -4.51 -5.17
CA ILE A 123 -0.83 -3.94 -5.49
C ILE A 123 -0.05 -3.87 -4.20
N VAL A 124 1.13 -4.49 -4.18
CA VAL A 124 2.06 -4.48 -3.06
C VAL A 124 3.38 -3.83 -3.50
N PRO A 125 4.25 -3.43 -2.56
CA PRO A 125 5.47 -2.72 -2.89
C PRO A 125 6.40 -3.51 -3.80
N LEU A 126 7.31 -2.77 -4.45
CA LEU A 126 8.50 -3.36 -5.06
C LEU A 126 9.36 -4.08 -4.01
N GLU A 127 10.32 -4.87 -4.48
CA GLU A 127 11.16 -5.71 -3.62
C GLU A 127 10.36 -6.76 -2.82
N THR A 128 9.19 -7.18 -3.33
CA THR A 128 8.45 -8.32 -2.81
C THR A 128 8.99 -9.65 -3.37
N ALA A 129 9.16 -10.66 -2.52
CA ALA A 129 9.66 -11.98 -2.88
C ALA A 129 8.60 -12.79 -3.67
N LEU A 130 8.71 -12.80 -5.00
CA LEU A 130 7.68 -13.39 -5.86
C LEU A 130 7.49 -14.90 -5.66
N ASN A 131 8.58 -15.62 -5.34
CA ASN A 131 8.57 -17.07 -5.09
C ASN A 131 7.87 -17.44 -3.77
N ALA A 132 7.78 -16.51 -2.81
CA ALA A 132 7.08 -16.74 -1.54
C ALA A 132 5.56 -16.75 -1.72
N GLN A 133 5.07 -16.19 -2.83
CA GLN A 133 3.65 -15.97 -3.15
C GLN A 133 2.95 -15.04 -2.15
N PHE A 134 1.88 -14.43 -2.61
CA PHE A 134 0.98 -13.67 -1.77
C PHE A 134 0.04 -14.62 -1.01
N SER A 135 -0.29 -14.31 0.24
CA SER A 135 -1.24 -15.11 1.02
C SER A 135 -2.39 -14.25 1.54
N VAL A 136 -3.60 -14.79 1.54
CA VAL A 136 -4.81 -14.18 2.13
C VAL A 136 -5.45 -15.18 3.07
N GLN A 137 -5.82 -14.74 4.25
CA GLN A 137 -6.59 -15.49 5.23
C GLN A 137 -7.75 -14.63 5.71
N VAL A 138 -8.98 -15.14 5.69
CA VAL A 138 -10.14 -14.43 6.29
C VAL A 138 -10.32 -14.97 7.70
N ASP A 139 -10.25 -14.09 8.70
CA ASP A 139 -10.24 -14.43 10.12
C ASP A 139 -9.30 -15.62 10.44
N GLY A 140 -9.85 -16.76 10.88
CA GLY A 140 -9.11 -17.99 11.21
C GLY A 140 -9.21 -19.09 10.15
N ASP A 141 -9.77 -18.81 8.97
CA ASP A 141 -9.94 -19.81 7.91
C ASP A 141 -8.59 -20.28 7.34
N LYS A 142 -8.61 -21.28 6.45
CA LYS A 142 -7.39 -21.72 5.77
C LYS A 142 -6.87 -20.61 4.86
N ALA A 143 -5.61 -20.20 5.09
CA ALA A 143 -4.91 -19.27 4.20
C ALA A 143 -4.80 -19.82 2.77
N ARG A 144 -5.07 -18.96 1.79
CA ARG A 144 -4.93 -19.23 0.35
C ARG A 144 -3.73 -18.47 -0.20
N ARG A 145 -2.96 -19.12 -1.07
CA ARG A 145 -1.78 -18.53 -1.72
C ARG A 145 -2.05 -18.23 -3.18
N TYR A 146 -1.50 -17.12 -3.66
CA TYR A 146 -1.67 -16.62 -5.00
C TYR A 146 -0.33 -16.16 -5.57
N PRO A 147 0.01 -16.56 -6.82
CA PRO A 147 1.20 -16.03 -7.46
C PRO A 147 1.03 -14.55 -7.79
N TYR A 148 2.14 -13.83 -7.77
CA TYR A 148 2.20 -12.50 -8.37
C TYR A 148 2.11 -12.63 -9.90
N SER A 149 1.27 -11.80 -10.51
CA SER A 149 1.04 -11.84 -11.96
C SER A 149 2.16 -11.14 -12.73
N PHE A 150 2.57 -9.96 -12.27
CA PHE A 150 3.67 -9.17 -12.82
C PHE A 150 4.02 -8.05 -11.83
N CYS A 151 5.13 -7.35 -12.08
CA CYS A 151 5.44 -6.09 -11.41
C CYS A 151 5.71 -5.00 -12.45
N ASN A 152 5.43 -3.76 -12.10
CA ASN A 152 5.78 -2.56 -12.86
C ASN A 152 6.27 -1.49 -11.87
N PRO A 153 6.62 -0.26 -12.31
CA PRO A 153 7.09 0.78 -11.39
C PRO A 153 6.12 1.20 -10.27
N VAL A 154 4.82 0.88 -10.38
CA VAL A 154 3.82 1.12 -9.32
C VAL A 154 3.93 0.07 -8.21
N GLY A 155 4.19 -1.18 -8.56
CA GLY A 155 4.27 -2.27 -7.60
C GLY A 155 4.13 -3.65 -8.23
N CYS A 156 4.01 -4.66 -7.38
CA CYS A 156 3.77 -6.04 -7.77
C CYS A 156 2.28 -6.38 -7.65
N TYR A 157 1.71 -6.92 -8.73
CA TYR A 157 0.29 -7.15 -8.87
C TYR A 157 -0.07 -8.59 -8.55
N VAL A 158 -1.14 -8.77 -7.78
CA VAL A 158 -1.84 -10.03 -7.60
C VAL A 158 -3.25 -9.88 -8.16
N ARG A 159 -3.66 -10.82 -8.99
CA ARG A 159 -5.02 -10.89 -9.53
C ARG A 159 -5.74 -12.09 -8.96
N LEU A 160 -6.81 -11.85 -8.22
CA LEU A 160 -7.63 -12.87 -7.60
C LEU A 160 -8.89 -13.10 -8.43
N GLY A 161 -9.20 -14.36 -8.72
CA GLY A 161 -10.55 -14.80 -9.04
C GLY A 161 -11.20 -15.35 -7.77
N LEU A 162 -12.24 -14.68 -7.27
CA LEU A 162 -12.96 -15.09 -6.07
C LEU A 162 -14.20 -15.86 -6.46
N THR A 163 -14.34 -17.08 -5.94
CA THR A 163 -15.55 -17.90 -6.08
C THR A 163 -16.67 -17.36 -5.20
N ALA A 164 -17.90 -17.85 -5.41
CA ALA A 164 -19.02 -17.53 -4.54
C ALA A 164 -18.76 -17.90 -3.06
N ALA A 165 -18.03 -19.00 -2.81
CA ALA A 165 -17.66 -19.40 -1.46
C ALA A 165 -16.65 -18.43 -0.84
N ASP A 166 -15.71 -17.91 -1.63
CA ASP A 166 -14.75 -16.91 -1.16
C ASP A 166 -15.48 -15.63 -0.79
N VAL A 167 -16.29 -15.07 -1.70
CA VAL A 167 -17.10 -13.86 -1.42
C VAL A 167 -17.98 -14.06 -0.20
N ALA A 168 -18.60 -15.23 -0.04
CA ALA A 168 -19.40 -15.52 1.14
C ALA A 168 -18.57 -15.55 2.44
N ALA A 169 -17.31 -15.99 2.39
CA ALA A 169 -16.40 -15.91 3.53
C ALA A 169 -16.07 -14.44 3.86
N PHE A 170 -15.73 -13.62 2.87
CA PHE A 170 -15.51 -12.19 3.08
C PHE A 170 -16.75 -11.46 3.65
N LYS A 171 -17.95 -11.79 3.17
CA LYS A 171 -19.21 -11.20 3.67
C LYS A 171 -19.50 -11.53 5.14
N ARG A 172 -19.05 -12.70 5.63
CA ARG A 172 -19.24 -13.13 7.04
C ARG A 172 -18.09 -12.73 7.95
N GLY A 173 -16.90 -12.53 7.38
CA GLY A 173 -15.69 -12.28 8.13
C GLY A 173 -15.59 -10.87 8.69
N LYS A 174 -14.64 -10.66 9.61
CA LYS A 174 -14.39 -9.34 10.20
C LYS A 174 -13.15 -8.70 9.61
N GLU A 175 -12.11 -9.49 9.40
CA GLU A 175 -10.82 -9.05 8.88
C GLU A 175 -10.25 -10.12 7.96
N ALA A 176 -9.48 -9.70 6.96
CA ALA A 176 -8.59 -10.60 6.24
C ALA A 176 -7.13 -10.18 6.48
N THR A 177 -6.29 -11.15 6.84
CA THR A 177 -4.84 -10.95 6.94
C THR A 177 -4.19 -11.32 5.62
N MET A 178 -3.42 -10.38 5.09
CA MET A 178 -2.67 -10.54 3.86
C MET A 178 -1.18 -10.52 4.14
N VAL A 179 -0.45 -11.48 3.61
CA VAL A 179 0.97 -11.65 3.94
C VAL A 179 1.81 -11.45 2.70
N ILE A 180 2.79 -10.56 2.82
CA ILE A 180 3.88 -10.38 1.86
C ILE A 180 5.22 -10.72 2.53
N VAL A 181 6.20 -11.08 1.71
CA VAL A 181 7.57 -11.39 2.15
C VAL A 181 8.52 -10.45 1.41
N PRO A 182 9.35 -9.65 2.09
CA PRO A 182 10.37 -8.85 1.44
C PRO A 182 11.43 -9.73 0.76
N ALA A 183 11.87 -9.35 -0.44
CA ALA A 183 12.90 -10.05 -1.19
C ALA A 183 14.26 -10.00 -0.50
N MET A 184 14.55 -8.88 0.20
CA MET A 184 15.80 -8.69 0.93
C MET A 184 15.79 -9.31 2.33
N ALA A 185 14.63 -9.72 2.84
CA ALA A 185 14.45 -10.36 4.15
C ALA A 185 13.48 -11.55 4.03
N PRO A 186 13.89 -12.65 3.36
CA PRO A 186 13.00 -13.76 3.01
C PRO A 186 12.51 -14.59 4.20
N ASP A 187 13.10 -14.39 5.38
CA ASP A 187 12.70 -14.95 6.66
C ASP A 187 11.65 -14.10 7.41
N GLN A 188 11.40 -12.87 6.95
CA GLN A 188 10.43 -11.95 7.53
C GLN A 188 9.11 -11.95 6.76
N LYS A 189 8.03 -11.71 7.49
CA LYS A 189 6.67 -11.57 6.95
C LYS A 189 6.09 -10.25 7.40
N ILE A 190 5.37 -9.61 6.49
CA ILE A 190 4.60 -8.41 6.77
C ILE A 190 3.12 -8.80 6.66
N ASP A 191 2.41 -8.66 7.78
CA ASP A 191 0.99 -8.96 7.89
C ASP A 191 0.20 -7.66 7.75
N LEU A 192 -0.60 -7.58 6.68
CA LEU A 192 -1.45 -6.44 6.33
C LEU A 192 -2.90 -6.78 6.64
N LYS A 193 -3.58 -5.88 7.36
CA LYS A 193 -4.96 -6.09 7.78
C LYS A 193 -5.93 -5.42 6.81
N LEU A 194 -6.75 -6.22 6.15
CA LEU A 194 -7.88 -5.77 5.34
C LEU A 194 -9.16 -5.83 6.17
N SER A 195 -9.72 -4.68 6.51
CA SER A 195 -10.98 -4.59 7.22
C SER A 195 -12.15 -5.01 6.33
N LEU A 196 -13.01 -5.89 6.83
CA LEU A 196 -14.23 -6.34 6.12
C LEU A 196 -15.47 -5.57 6.59
N ALA A 197 -15.30 -4.56 7.44
CA ALA A 197 -16.38 -3.67 7.83
C ALA A 197 -16.93 -2.93 6.59
N GLY A 198 -18.21 -3.15 6.28
CA GLY A 198 -18.86 -2.58 5.09
C GLY A 198 -18.73 -3.42 3.81
N PHE A 199 -17.98 -4.53 3.83
CA PHE A 199 -17.69 -5.32 2.64
C PHE A 199 -18.95 -5.74 1.87
N THR A 200 -19.94 -6.30 2.55
CA THR A 200 -21.18 -6.78 1.91
C THR A 200 -21.92 -5.66 1.17
N ALA A 201 -22.09 -4.52 1.84
CA ALA A 201 -22.81 -3.38 1.27
C ALA A 201 -22.04 -2.76 0.08
N SER A 202 -20.71 -2.67 0.17
CA SER A 202 -19.87 -2.21 -0.94
C SER A 202 -19.90 -3.19 -2.11
N TYR A 203 -19.74 -4.49 -1.86
CA TYR A 203 -19.72 -5.53 -2.89
C TYR A 203 -21.04 -5.61 -3.67
N ASP A 204 -22.17 -5.39 -3.00
CA ASP A 204 -23.47 -5.39 -3.67
C ASP A 204 -23.66 -4.15 -4.57
N LYS A 205 -22.84 -3.11 -4.39
CA LYS A 205 -22.84 -1.86 -5.18
C LYS A 205 -21.76 -1.76 -6.26
N VAL A 206 -20.69 -2.57 -6.22
CA VAL A 206 -19.65 -2.51 -7.27
C VAL A 206 -20.22 -2.94 -8.62
N SER A 207 -19.68 -2.38 -9.69
CA SER A 207 -20.11 -2.71 -11.06
C SER A 207 -19.65 -4.13 -11.45
N VAL A 208 -20.32 -4.66 -12.46
CA VAL A 208 -19.88 -5.87 -13.16
C VAL A 208 -18.97 -5.43 -14.30
N LEU A 209 -17.73 -5.90 -14.33
CA LEU A 209 -16.76 -5.57 -15.37
C LEU A 209 -16.44 -6.80 -16.22
N GLU A 210 -16.51 -6.65 -17.53
CA GLU A 210 -16.01 -7.64 -18.48
C GLU A 210 -14.47 -7.62 -18.48
N GLN A 211 -13.84 -8.80 -18.53
CA GLN A 211 -12.38 -8.94 -18.58
C GLN A 211 -11.86 -8.86 -20.02
#